data_AF-A0A9W7GE24-F1
#
_entry.id   AF-A0A9W7GE24-F1
#
_cell.length_a   1.000
_cell.length_b   1.000
_cell.length_c   1.000
_cell.angle_alpha   90.00
_cell.angle_beta   90.00
_cell.angle_gamma   90.00
#
_symmetry.space_group_name_H-M   'P 1'
#
loop_
_entity.id
_entity.type
_entity.pdbx_description
1 polymer ?
#
loop_
_entity_poly.entity_id
_entity_poly.type
_entity_poly.pdbx_seq_one_letter_code
_entity_poly.pdbx_strand_id
1 'polypeptide(L)'
;MPRGVKKENLPSKVCVTCGRPFTWRKKWERCWDEVTTCSKSCNAARRRGETGGGENGSAESKQERKEARKAKREGKADPLLFAKPCTLCGEKVNTLIRCTVDQTKKWEMVCGKCWKGVSGGVTDGDADHPHYTYGGLWKNRYAAS
;
A
#
# COMPACT_ATOMS: atom_id res chain seq x y z
N MET A 1 -47.83 -0.59 -18.36
CA MET A 1 -47.30 0.27 -17.26
C MET A 1 -46.21 1.17 -17.84
N PRO A 2 -46.40 2.50 -17.95
CA PRO A 2 -45.54 3.33 -18.78
C PRO A 2 -44.28 3.72 -17.98
N ARG A 3 -43.17 3.00 -18.18
CA ARG A 3 -41.86 3.44 -17.68
C ARG A 3 -41.07 4.09 -18.82
N GLY A 4 -41.37 5.35 -19.05
CA GLY A 4 -40.60 6.20 -19.96
C GLY A 4 -40.74 7.64 -19.51
N VAL A 5 -39.80 8.11 -18.69
CA VAL A 5 -39.64 9.55 -18.48
C VAL A 5 -39.37 10.14 -19.86
N LYS A 6 -40.27 11.02 -20.34
CA LYS A 6 -40.07 11.73 -21.60
C LYS A 6 -38.71 12.42 -21.53
N LYS A 7 -37.88 12.29 -22.58
CA LYS A 7 -36.49 12.81 -22.60
C LYS A 7 -36.41 14.30 -22.29
N GLU A 8 -37.52 15.02 -22.43
CA GLU A 8 -37.71 16.43 -22.09
C GLU A 8 -37.61 16.73 -20.59
N ASN A 9 -37.94 15.77 -19.70
CA ASN A 9 -37.88 15.96 -18.25
C ASN A 9 -36.55 15.50 -17.62
N LEU A 10 -35.55 15.15 -18.44
CA LEU A 10 -34.26 14.74 -17.93
C LEU A 10 -33.45 15.97 -17.48
N PRO A 11 -32.80 15.93 -16.31
CA PRO A 11 -31.96 17.02 -15.89
C PRO A 11 -30.82 17.22 -16.90
N SER A 12 -30.51 18.48 -17.18
CA SER A 12 -29.40 18.89 -18.04
C SER A 12 -28.36 19.63 -17.22
N LYS A 13 -27.08 19.45 -17.58
CA LYS A 13 -25.92 20.12 -16.98
C LYS A 13 -25.04 20.69 -18.09
N VAL A 14 -24.22 21.69 -17.75
CA VAL A 14 -23.25 22.27 -18.70
C VAL A 14 -21.89 21.62 -18.49
N CYS A 15 -21.24 21.21 -19.59
CA CYS A 15 -19.91 20.61 -19.52
C CYS A 15 -18.85 21.66 -19.16
N VAL A 16 -18.11 21.47 -18.06
CA VAL A 16 -17.04 22.39 -17.64
C VAL A 16 -15.87 22.48 -18.64
N THR A 17 -15.73 21.51 -19.53
CA THR A 17 -14.60 21.46 -20.49
C THR A 17 -14.92 22.08 -21.84
N CYS A 18 -16.17 21.95 -22.32
CA CYS A 18 -16.54 22.39 -23.67
C CYS A 18 -17.75 23.32 -23.72
N GLY A 19 -18.35 23.66 -22.57
CA GLY A 19 -19.50 24.57 -22.48
C GLY A 19 -20.81 24.04 -23.06
N ARG A 20 -20.82 22.82 -23.62
CA ARG A 20 -22.03 22.24 -24.23
C ARG A 20 -22.99 21.70 -23.16
N PRO A 21 -24.31 21.96 -23.28
CA PRO A 21 -25.30 21.31 -22.42
C PRO A 21 -25.37 19.82 -22.74
N PHE A 22 -25.52 19.00 -21.70
CA PHE A 22 -25.70 17.56 -21.83
C PHE A 22 -26.77 17.06 -20.87
N THR A 23 -27.58 16.14 -21.35
CA THR A 23 -28.68 15.53 -20.59
C THR A 23 -28.23 14.25 -19.89
N TRP A 24 -28.95 13.90 -18.82
CA TRP A 24 -28.75 12.66 -18.07
C TRP A 24 -28.69 11.42 -18.96
N ARG A 25 -27.84 10.45 -18.58
CA ARG A 25 -27.68 9.15 -19.26
C ARG A 25 -27.73 8.04 -18.22
N LYS A 26 -28.29 6.88 -18.58
CA LYS A 26 -28.41 5.70 -17.69
C LYS A 26 -27.09 5.28 -17.01
N LYS A 27 -25.96 5.43 -17.69
CA LYS A 27 -24.63 5.12 -17.11
C LYS A 27 -24.23 6.00 -15.92
N TRP A 28 -24.92 7.13 -15.71
CA TRP A 28 -24.66 8.11 -14.67
C TRP A 28 -25.66 8.02 -13.52
N GLU A 29 -26.52 7.00 -13.50
CA GLU A 29 -27.56 6.83 -12.47
C GLU A 29 -27.01 6.92 -11.03
N ARG A 30 -25.80 6.41 -10.78
CA ARG A 30 -25.19 6.36 -9.44
C ARG A 30 -24.29 7.56 -9.09
N CYS A 31 -23.98 8.42 -10.05
CA CYS A 31 -22.98 9.49 -9.88
C CYS A 31 -23.35 10.78 -10.63
N TRP A 32 -24.62 10.97 -10.96
CA TRP A 32 -25.07 12.11 -11.75
C TRP A 32 -24.66 13.45 -11.13
N ASP A 33 -24.73 13.55 -9.80
CA ASP A 33 -24.33 14.75 -9.05
C ASP A 33 -22.85 15.11 -9.25
N GLU A 34 -21.98 14.11 -9.32
CA GLU A 34 -20.53 14.28 -9.52
C GLU A 34 -20.13 14.53 -10.98
N VAL A 35 -20.98 14.18 -11.94
CA VAL A 35 -20.66 14.30 -13.38
C VAL A 35 -20.73 15.76 -13.83
N THR A 36 -19.56 16.32 -14.15
CA THR A 36 -19.41 17.69 -14.68
C THR A 36 -19.02 17.75 -16.16
N THR A 37 -18.77 16.60 -16.81
CA THR A 37 -18.28 16.52 -18.19
C THR A 37 -19.17 15.68 -19.10
N CYS A 38 -19.39 16.14 -20.33
CA CYS A 38 -20.34 15.52 -21.26
C CYS A 38 -19.82 14.22 -21.90
N SER A 39 -18.51 13.98 -21.90
CA SER A 39 -17.87 12.86 -22.60
C SER A 39 -16.58 12.40 -21.92
N LYS A 40 -16.11 11.19 -22.29
CA LYS A 40 -14.81 10.67 -21.84
C LYS A 40 -13.64 11.54 -22.31
N SER A 41 -13.74 12.13 -23.50
CA SER A 41 -12.72 13.06 -24.02
C SER A 41 -12.65 14.35 -23.21
N CYS A 42 -13.79 14.94 -22.84
CA CYS A 42 -13.83 16.12 -21.97
C CYS A 42 -13.29 15.80 -20.56
N ASN A 43 -13.65 14.65 -19.99
CA ASN A 43 -13.09 14.21 -18.71
C ASN A 43 -11.57 14.01 -18.79
N ALA A 44 -11.07 13.43 -19.88
CA ALA A 44 -9.64 13.24 -20.08
C ALA A 44 -8.90 14.56 -20.29
N ALA A 45 -9.49 15.53 -21.01
CA ALA A 45 -8.92 16.86 -21.17
C ALA A 45 -8.89 17.62 -19.84
N ARG A 46 -9.97 17.56 -19.06
CA ARG A 46 -10.04 18.13 -17.70
C ARG A 46 -8.91 17.62 -16.80
N ARG A 47 -8.73 16.30 -16.75
CA ARG A 47 -7.65 15.65 -15.98
C ARG A 47 -6.23 16.01 -16.43
N ARG A 48 -6.05 16.39 -17.70
CA ARG A 48 -4.74 16.87 -18.21
C ARG A 48 -4.52 18.35 -17.88
N GLY A 49 -5.58 19.14 -17.80
CA GLY A 49 -5.53 20.56 -17.45
C GLY A 49 -5.38 20.83 -15.95
N GLU A 50 -5.96 20.00 -15.09
CA GLU A 50 -5.81 20.09 -13.62
C GLU A 50 -4.37 19.77 -13.15
N THR A 51 -3.58 19.06 -13.96
CA THR A 51 -2.15 18.84 -13.75
C THR A 51 -1.28 19.89 -14.46
N GLY A 52 -1.73 21.14 -14.46
CA GLY A 52 -1.02 22.31 -15.02
C GLY A 52 -0.13 23.03 -14.00
N GLY A 53 0.15 22.41 -12.86
CA GLY A 53 0.98 22.96 -11.78
C GLY A 53 1.62 21.83 -11.00
N GLY A 54 2.66 21.24 -11.58
CA GLY A 54 3.53 20.28 -10.90
C GLY A 54 4.87 20.39 -11.58
N GLU A 55 5.81 21.00 -10.87
CA GLU A 55 7.19 21.26 -11.26
C GLU A 55 7.80 20.08 -12.01
N ASN A 56 8.66 20.43 -12.97
CA ASN A 56 9.55 19.54 -13.70
C ASN A 56 9.88 18.30 -12.87
N GLY A 57 9.23 17.18 -13.19
CA GLY A 57 9.70 15.87 -12.74
C GLY A 57 11.09 15.74 -13.31
N SER A 58 12.08 16.08 -12.49
CA SER A 58 13.49 16.13 -12.82
C SER A 58 13.88 14.83 -13.51
N ALA A 59 14.83 14.90 -14.44
CA ALA A 59 15.37 13.70 -15.07
C ALA A 59 15.78 12.65 -14.01
N GLU A 60 16.20 13.11 -12.82
CA GLU A 60 16.39 12.31 -11.59
C GLU A 60 15.18 11.46 -11.19
N SER A 61 13.98 12.04 -10.99
CA SER A 61 12.80 11.26 -10.58
C SER A 61 12.37 10.17 -11.58
N LYS A 62 12.63 10.39 -12.88
CA LYS A 62 12.42 9.38 -13.93
C LYS A 62 13.56 8.35 -13.97
N GLN A 63 14.79 8.78 -13.71
CA GLN A 63 15.97 7.94 -13.62
C GLN A 63 15.85 7.00 -12.42
N GLU A 64 15.51 7.48 -11.24
CA GLU A 64 15.29 6.69 -10.02
C GLU A 64 14.21 5.62 -10.22
N ARG A 65 13.10 5.97 -10.88
CA ARG A 65 12.03 5.03 -11.19
C ARG A 65 12.44 3.98 -12.23
N LYS A 66 13.37 4.32 -13.14
CA LYS A 66 13.93 3.41 -14.14
C LYS A 66 15.01 2.53 -13.52
N GLU A 67 15.84 3.06 -12.64
CA GLU A 67 16.85 2.37 -11.85
C GLU A 67 16.20 1.40 -10.85
N ALA A 68 15.12 1.79 -10.16
CA ALA A 68 14.34 0.89 -9.31
C ALA A 68 13.71 -0.27 -10.11
N ARG A 69 13.22 0.00 -11.33
CA ARG A 69 12.74 -1.06 -12.25
C ARG A 69 13.87 -1.96 -12.73
N LYS A 70 15.07 -1.42 -12.95
CA LYS A 70 16.28 -2.16 -13.35
C LYS A 70 16.82 -3.02 -12.19
N ALA A 71 16.94 -2.47 -10.99
CA ALA A 71 17.32 -3.19 -9.76
C ALA A 71 16.36 -4.35 -9.46
N LYS A 72 15.05 -4.15 -9.65
CA LYS A 72 14.05 -5.21 -9.53
C LYS A 72 14.20 -6.32 -10.58
N ARG A 73 14.72 -6.02 -11.78
CA ARG A 73 15.02 -7.00 -12.84
C ARG A 73 16.36 -7.70 -12.66
N GLU A 74 17.34 -7.04 -12.06
CA GLU A 74 18.70 -7.55 -11.87
C GLU A 74 18.89 -8.28 -10.53
N GLY A 75 17.83 -8.45 -9.72
CA GLY A 75 17.90 -9.15 -8.43
C GLY A 75 18.67 -8.40 -7.34
N LYS A 76 19.08 -7.15 -7.57
CA LYS A 76 19.79 -6.27 -6.61
C LYS A 76 18.82 -5.43 -5.76
N ALA A 77 17.71 -6.01 -5.33
CA ALA A 77 16.92 -5.35 -4.30
C ALA A 77 17.69 -5.40 -2.98
N ASP A 78 17.76 -4.29 -2.26
CA ASP A 78 18.42 -4.25 -0.95
C ASP A 78 17.85 -5.36 -0.05
N PRO A 79 18.67 -6.31 0.45
CA PRO A 79 18.18 -7.45 1.23
C PRO A 79 17.48 -7.04 2.53
N LEU A 80 17.71 -5.81 2.99
CA LEU A 80 17.11 -5.25 4.21
C LEU A 80 15.88 -4.38 3.94
N LEU A 81 15.51 -4.18 2.67
CA LEU A 81 14.35 -3.39 2.26
C LEU A 81 13.05 -3.86 2.95
N PHE A 82 12.97 -5.16 3.26
CA PHE A 82 11.84 -5.78 3.97
C PHE A 82 12.25 -6.50 5.25
N ALA A 83 13.48 -6.27 5.74
CA ALA A 83 13.90 -6.77 7.04
C ALA A 83 13.10 -6.07 8.16
N LYS A 84 12.69 -6.84 9.17
CA LYS A 84 11.99 -6.31 10.34
C LYS A 84 12.99 -6.01 11.46
N PRO A 85 12.77 -4.94 12.25
CA PRO A 85 13.60 -4.68 13.42
C PRO A 85 13.30 -5.69 14.53
N CYS A 86 14.33 -6.06 15.26
CA CYS A 86 14.20 -6.76 16.55
C CYS A 86 13.49 -5.85 17.57
N THR A 87 12.55 -6.38 18.34
CA THR A 87 11.86 -5.61 19.40
C THR A 87 12.78 -5.22 20.55
N LEU A 88 13.86 -5.97 20.78
CA LEU A 88 14.79 -5.74 21.89
C LEU A 88 15.99 -4.85 21.53
N CYS A 89 16.60 -5.06 20.36
CA CYS A 89 17.79 -4.28 19.95
C CYS A 89 17.56 -3.34 18.77
N GLY A 90 16.41 -3.38 18.11
CA GLY A 90 16.09 -2.54 16.95
C GLY A 90 16.80 -2.92 15.64
N GLU A 91 17.79 -3.83 15.67
CA GLU A 91 18.55 -4.23 14.49
C GLU A 91 17.62 -4.90 13.45
N LYS A 92 17.68 -4.41 12.20
CA LYS A 92 16.93 -4.97 11.08
C LYS A 92 17.61 -6.26 10.62
N VAL A 93 16.92 -7.38 10.78
CA VAL A 93 17.46 -8.70 10.41
C VAL A 93 16.47 -9.45 9.52
N ASN A 94 17.00 -10.36 8.72
CA ASN A 94 16.21 -11.16 7.78
C ASN A 94 15.59 -12.41 8.41
N THR A 95 15.97 -12.74 9.65
CA THR A 95 15.42 -13.87 10.40
C THR A 95 15.15 -13.44 11.83
N LEU A 96 13.90 -13.56 12.27
CA LEU A 96 13.46 -13.26 13.64
C LEU A 96 12.65 -14.42 14.20
N ILE A 97 12.75 -14.60 15.50
CA ILE A 97 11.99 -15.57 16.27
C ILE A 97 10.80 -14.82 16.85
N ARG A 98 9.60 -15.31 16.57
CA ARG A 98 8.39 -14.84 17.21
C ARG A 98 8.29 -15.53 18.55
N CYS A 99 8.22 -14.78 19.63
CA CYS A 99 8.06 -15.34 20.98
C CYS A 99 7.22 -14.40 21.86
N THR A 100 6.65 -14.91 22.94
CA THR A 100 6.20 -14.09 24.07
C THR A 100 7.21 -14.24 25.18
N VAL A 101 7.45 -13.20 25.97
CA VAL A 101 8.39 -13.22 27.12
C VAL A 101 7.73 -12.78 28.42
N ASP A 102 6.57 -12.11 28.32
CA ASP A 102 5.81 -11.58 29.46
C ASP A 102 4.44 -12.24 29.60
N GLN A 103 3.84 -12.08 30.78
CA GLN A 103 2.46 -12.49 31.11
C GLN A 103 1.39 -11.91 30.18
N THR A 104 1.71 -10.80 29.49
CA THR A 104 0.81 -10.11 28.56
C THR A 104 0.50 -10.93 27.32
N LYS A 105 1.29 -11.99 27.03
CA LYS A 105 1.20 -12.81 25.81
C LYS A 105 1.31 -11.98 24.52
N LYS A 106 1.92 -10.80 24.59
CA LYS A 106 2.22 -9.99 23.41
C LYS A 106 3.32 -10.68 22.60
N TRP A 107 3.07 -10.85 21.31
CA TRP A 107 4.05 -11.42 20.40
C TRP A 107 5.15 -10.41 20.08
N GLU A 108 6.36 -10.77 20.45
CA GLU A 108 7.61 -10.08 20.17
C GLU A 108 8.30 -10.70 18.96
N MET A 109 9.13 -9.91 18.27
CA MET A 109 9.93 -10.36 17.13
C MET A 109 11.40 -10.14 17.49
N VAL A 110 12.09 -11.21 17.85
CA VAL A 110 13.42 -11.13 18.47
C VAL A 110 14.47 -11.73 17.54
N CYS A 111 15.62 -11.07 17.35
CA CYS A 111 16.71 -11.64 16.55
C CYS A 111 17.38 -12.80 17.31
N GLY A 112 18.11 -13.67 16.61
CA GLY A 112 18.73 -14.85 17.23
C GLY A 112 19.70 -14.53 18.38
N LYS A 113 20.34 -13.36 18.37
CA LYS A 113 21.22 -12.89 19.45
C LYS A 113 20.41 -12.58 20.72
N CYS A 114 19.37 -11.76 20.58
CA CYS A 114 18.51 -11.36 21.69
C CYS A 114 17.63 -12.52 22.19
N TRP A 115 17.30 -13.48 21.32
CA TRP A 115 16.51 -14.65 21.67
C TRP A 115 17.16 -15.48 22.79
N LYS A 116 18.48 -15.71 22.72
CA LYS A 116 19.22 -16.41 23.77
C LYS A 116 19.08 -15.75 25.14
N GLY A 117 18.97 -14.42 25.18
CA GLY A 117 18.80 -13.66 26.42
C GLY A 117 17.41 -13.78 27.03
N VAL A 118 16.37 -14.04 26.22
CA VAL A 118 14.97 -14.12 26.69
C VAL A 118 14.43 -15.54 26.80
N SER A 119 15.09 -16.52 26.19
CA SER A 119 14.73 -17.93 26.31
C SER A 119 15.66 -18.74 27.21
N GLY A 120 16.73 -18.12 27.74
CA GLY A 120 17.82 -18.85 28.39
C GLY A 120 18.63 -19.75 27.45
N GLY A 121 18.32 -19.76 26.14
CA GLY A 121 18.89 -20.69 25.17
C GLY A 121 18.14 -22.03 25.06
N VAL A 122 16.99 -22.19 25.73
CA VAL A 122 16.17 -23.41 25.70
C VAL A 122 14.90 -23.17 24.89
N THR A 123 14.50 -24.16 24.08
CA THR A 123 13.41 -24.01 23.10
C THR A 123 12.03 -23.91 23.72
N ASP A 124 11.85 -24.41 24.96
CA ASP A 124 10.54 -24.59 25.61
C ASP A 124 10.42 -23.90 26.97
N GLY A 125 11.35 -23.00 27.31
CA GLY A 125 11.31 -22.20 28.54
C GLY A 125 11.84 -22.97 29.76
N ASP A 126 12.81 -22.38 30.45
CA ASP A 126 13.32 -22.88 31.73
C ASP A 126 12.46 -22.35 32.90
N ALA A 127 12.73 -22.83 34.12
CA ALA A 127 12.08 -22.35 35.34
C ALA A 127 12.19 -20.82 35.52
N ASP A 128 13.24 -20.21 34.96
CA ASP A 128 13.51 -18.77 34.97
C ASP A 128 12.69 -17.98 33.93
N HIS A 129 11.99 -18.64 33.00
CA HIS A 129 11.21 -18.01 31.92
C HIS A 129 9.78 -18.57 31.82
N PRO A 130 8.97 -18.49 32.89
CA PRO A 130 7.66 -19.16 32.98
C PRO A 130 6.59 -18.62 32.02
N HIS A 131 6.80 -17.45 31.42
CA HIS A 131 5.89 -16.82 30.46
C HIS A 131 6.42 -16.84 29.02
N TYR A 132 7.55 -17.52 28.81
CA TYR A 132 8.09 -17.69 27.48
C TYR A 132 7.19 -18.62 26.65
N THR A 133 6.89 -18.23 25.41
CA THR A 133 6.19 -19.11 24.46
C THR A 133 6.75 -18.90 23.07
N TYR A 134 7.18 -20.00 22.45
CA TYR A 134 7.65 -19.98 21.07
C TYR A 134 6.48 -19.83 20.08
N GLY A 135 6.60 -18.88 19.16
CA GLY A 135 5.59 -18.53 18.16
C GLY A 135 6.01 -18.75 16.72
N GLY A 136 7.15 -19.40 16.49
CA GLY A 136 7.67 -19.71 15.16
C GLY A 136 8.76 -18.76 14.63
N LEU A 137 9.37 -19.15 13.52
CA LEU A 137 10.43 -18.40 12.86
C LEU A 137 9.86 -17.56 11.72
N TRP A 138 10.15 -16.26 11.72
CA TRP A 138 9.88 -15.35 10.62
C TRP A 138 11.13 -15.17 9.75
N LYS A 139 10.94 -15.26 8.42
CA LYS A 139 12.00 -15.04 7.43
C LYS A 139 11.57 -13.99 6.42
N ASN A 140 12.49 -13.10 6.07
CA ASN A 140 12.30 -12.18 4.96
C ASN A 140 12.31 -12.97 3.65
N ARG A 141 11.15 -13.07 2.99
CA ARG A 141 10.97 -13.79 1.72
C ARG A 141 11.79 -13.18 0.57
N TYR A 142 12.25 -11.95 0.74
CA TYR A 142 13.05 -11.21 -0.24
C TYR A 142 14.55 -11.30 0.02
N ALA A 143 14.97 -11.89 1.14
CA ALA A 143 16.38 -12.11 1.46
C ALA A 143 16.93 -13.44 0.89
N ALA A 144 16.05 -14.32 0.40
CA ALA A 144 16.45 -15.51 -0.33
C ALA A 144 16.65 -15.14 -1.81
N SER A 145 17.91 -14.98 -2.20
CA SER A 145 18.37 -15.09 -3.60
C SER A 145 18.78 -16.52 -3.87
#